data_AF-K2KTD4-F1
#
_entry.id   AF-K2KTD4-F1
#
_cell.length_a   1.000
_cell.length_b   1.000
_cell.length_c   1.000
_cell.angle_alpha   90.00
_cell.angle_beta   90.00
_cell.angle_gamma   90.00
#
_symmetry.space_group_name_H-M   'P 1'
#
loop_
_entity.id
_entity.type
_entity.pdbx_description
1 polymer ?
#
loop_
_entity_poly.entity_id
_entity_poly.type
_entity_poly.pdbx_seq_one_letter_code
_entity_poly.pdbx_strand_id
1 'polypeptide(L)'
;MYQVITPKTDAELAAYFHLRWRVLREPFQRPLGSEQDEYDQVSEHRMVVNDAGDAIAIGRLHFNSPEEGQIRYMASAPEYRGEGHGIAIIYALEQEARRQGAQHIVINSRDNTLGFYQKCGYELAEEGDTVKNPMAEHQLRKTLTDINRIIYRPNWCAELQATWQDDIPISDAMGIRIHQYTGRTFEARAQLNRNINVHGTMFAGSIYSLATLTCWGLLHLQLRERQLPGSIVLADASMQYQRPVTDEPRAVAQLSDVTGDLSALQQQRNARLTMKAQVYSNDKAVAEFTGRFAVLAPRSKKDPESS
;
A
#
# COMPACT_ATOMS: atom_id res chain seq x y z
N MET A 1 -0.60 -14.39 10.89
CA MET A 1 -1.22 -13.72 9.73
C MET A 1 -2.12 -12.61 10.26
N TYR A 2 -2.40 -11.60 9.44
CA TYR A 2 -3.30 -10.51 9.81
C TYR A 2 -4.46 -10.47 8.81
N GLN A 3 -5.67 -10.23 9.30
CA GLN A 3 -6.87 -10.17 8.46
C GLN A 3 -7.68 -8.92 8.77
N VAL A 4 -8.18 -8.25 7.72
CA VAL A 4 -9.19 -7.20 7.88
C VAL A 4 -10.58 -7.83 7.93
N ILE A 5 -11.34 -7.55 8.98
CA ILE A 5 -12.70 -8.03 9.19
C ILE A 5 -13.67 -6.88 9.47
N THR A 6 -14.96 -7.16 9.31
CA THR A 6 -16.04 -6.34 9.89
C THR A 6 -16.44 -7.02 11.19
N PRO A 7 -16.35 -6.36 12.37
CA PRO A 7 -16.77 -6.96 13.63
C PRO A 7 -18.29 -7.20 13.59
N LYS A 8 -18.73 -8.41 13.93
CA LYS A 8 -20.15 -8.82 13.90
C LYS A 8 -20.62 -9.42 15.22
N THR A 9 -19.73 -10.09 15.93
CA THR A 9 -20.05 -10.69 17.23
C THR A 9 -19.84 -9.69 18.36
N ASP A 10 -20.52 -9.89 19.48
CA ASP A 10 -20.34 -9.06 20.68
C ASP A 10 -18.89 -9.05 21.16
N ALA A 11 -18.19 -10.18 21.03
CA ALA A 11 -16.77 -10.30 21.40
C ALA A 11 -15.87 -9.44 20.48
N GLU A 12 -16.10 -9.47 19.17
CA GLU A 12 -15.35 -8.66 18.21
C GLU A 12 -15.63 -7.16 18.39
N LEU A 13 -16.90 -6.79 18.63
CA LEU A 13 -17.28 -5.40 18.91
C LEU A 13 -16.68 -4.92 20.23
N ALA A 14 -16.69 -5.74 21.28
CA ALA A 14 -16.04 -5.42 22.54
C ALA A 14 -14.53 -5.21 22.36
N ALA A 15 -13.85 -6.08 21.60
CA ALA A 15 -12.43 -5.92 21.29
C ALA A 15 -12.15 -4.65 20.46
N TYR A 16 -12.99 -4.37 19.47
CA TYR A 16 -12.92 -3.17 18.63
C TYR A 16 -13.04 -1.89 19.46
N PHE A 17 -14.09 -1.78 20.30
CA PHE A 17 -14.30 -0.60 21.14
C PHE A 17 -13.24 -0.50 22.23
N HIS A 18 -12.82 -1.61 22.84
CA HIS A 18 -11.74 -1.60 23.80
C HIS A 18 -10.44 -1.05 23.19
N LEU A 19 -10.04 -1.49 21.98
CA LEU A 19 -8.86 -0.93 21.31
C LEU A 19 -9.04 0.57 21.01
N ARG A 20 -10.22 0.97 20.52
CA ARG A 20 -10.55 2.38 20.26
C ARG A 20 -10.37 3.23 21.51
N TRP A 21 -10.92 2.78 22.65
CA TRP A 21 -10.79 3.45 23.93
C TRP A 21 -9.33 3.51 24.38
N ARG A 22 -8.63 2.37 24.41
CA ARG A 22 -7.24 2.25 24.84
C ARG A 22 -6.33 3.22 24.09
N VAL A 23 -6.55 3.40 22.79
CA VAL A 23 -5.67 4.26 21.96
C VAL A 23 -6.10 5.72 21.96
N LEU A 24 -7.41 6.02 21.94
CA LEU A 24 -7.92 7.38 21.70
C LEU A 24 -8.46 8.09 22.95
N ARG A 25 -8.74 7.36 24.03
CA ARG A 25 -9.44 7.84 25.22
C ARG A 25 -8.62 7.68 26.49
N GLU A 26 -8.01 6.52 26.71
CA GLU A 26 -7.19 6.21 27.89
C GLU A 26 -6.03 7.22 28.11
N PRO A 27 -5.25 7.64 27.09
CA PRO A 27 -4.17 8.62 27.29
C PRO A 27 -4.65 9.99 27.79
N PHE A 28 -5.95 10.27 27.62
CA PHE A 28 -6.62 11.49 28.07
C PHE A 28 -7.51 11.26 29.30
N GLN A 29 -7.35 10.13 30.00
CA GLN A 29 -8.09 9.76 31.22
C GLN A 29 -9.61 9.78 31.05
N ARG A 30 -10.10 9.40 29.87
CA ARG A 30 -11.53 9.33 29.58
C ARG A 30 -12.09 7.95 29.97
N PRO A 31 -13.32 7.85 30.49
CA PRO A 31 -13.89 6.58 30.95
C PRO A 31 -14.20 5.62 29.80
N LEU A 32 -14.27 4.32 30.10
CA LEU A 32 -14.81 3.30 29.20
C LEU A 32 -16.25 3.66 28.80
N GLY A 33 -16.61 3.45 27.53
CA GLY A 33 -17.87 3.87 26.91
C GLY A 33 -17.76 5.22 26.18
N SER A 34 -16.78 6.07 26.50
CA SER A 34 -16.59 7.37 25.81
C SER A 34 -16.02 7.26 24.40
N GLU A 35 -15.55 6.08 24.01
CA GLU A 35 -15.08 5.77 22.65
C GLU A 35 -16.21 5.60 21.63
N GLN A 36 -17.45 5.53 22.08
CA GLN A 36 -18.63 5.38 21.25
C GLN A 36 -19.37 6.72 21.08
N ASP A 37 -20.02 6.88 19.93
CA ASP A 37 -20.97 7.96 19.67
C ASP A 37 -22.25 7.43 18.98
N GLU A 38 -23.21 8.34 18.73
CA GLU A 38 -24.52 8.01 18.14
C GLU A 38 -24.44 7.39 16.73
N TYR A 39 -23.34 7.60 15.99
CA TYR A 39 -23.19 7.08 14.64
C TYR A 39 -22.69 5.64 14.62
N ASP A 40 -22.15 5.09 15.72
CA ASP A 40 -21.57 3.74 15.71
C ASP A 40 -22.60 2.64 15.37
N GLN A 41 -23.90 2.87 15.55
CA GLN A 41 -24.93 1.89 15.16
C GLN A 41 -25.25 1.88 13.66
N VAL A 42 -24.91 2.95 12.95
CA VAL A 42 -25.22 3.16 11.52
C VAL A 42 -23.95 3.31 10.68
N SER A 43 -22.80 2.96 11.24
CA SER A 43 -21.49 3.11 10.62
C SER A 43 -20.94 1.79 10.09
N GLU A 44 -19.98 1.91 9.18
CA GLU A 44 -19.17 0.82 8.68
C GLU A 44 -17.89 0.69 9.53
N HIS A 45 -17.69 -0.46 10.15
CA HIS A 45 -16.53 -0.73 11.00
C HIS A 45 -15.56 -1.68 10.31
N ARG A 46 -14.26 -1.42 10.47
CA ARG A 46 -13.19 -2.33 10.04
C ARG A 46 -12.18 -2.54 11.15
N MET A 47 -11.72 -3.77 11.30
CA MET A 47 -10.73 -4.19 12.29
C MET A 47 -9.68 -5.09 11.65
N VAL A 48 -8.41 -4.90 11.98
CA VAL A 48 -7.35 -5.87 11.72
C VAL A 48 -7.23 -6.77 12.93
N VAL A 49 -7.29 -8.08 12.71
CA VAL A 49 -7.04 -9.10 13.74
C VAL A 49 -5.81 -9.93 13.41
N ASN A 50 -5.09 -10.40 14.44
CA ASN A 50 -4.01 -11.38 14.30
C ASN A 50 -4.56 -12.82 14.40
N ASP A 51 -3.70 -13.84 14.28
CA ASP A 51 -4.10 -15.25 14.40
C ASP A 51 -4.67 -15.63 15.78
N ALA A 52 -4.32 -14.86 16.83
CA ALA A 52 -4.85 -15.05 18.18
C ALA A 52 -6.23 -14.40 18.38
N GLY A 53 -6.71 -13.63 17.40
CA GLY A 53 -7.97 -12.88 17.47
C GLY A 53 -7.84 -11.49 18.11
N ASP A 54 -6.63 -11.04 18.43
CA ASP A 54 -6.43 -9.72 19.03
C ASP A 54 -6.66 -8.60 18.01
N ALA A 55 -7.34 -7.53 18.45
CA ALA A 55 -7.56 -6.33 17.66
C ALA A 55 -6.27 -5.49 17.57
N ILE A 56 -5.74 -5.34 16.35
CA ILE A 56 -4.46 -4.68 16.07
C ILE A 56 -4.66 -3.23 15.60
N ALA A 57 -5.63 -3.01 14.73
CA ALA A 57 -5.99 -1.70 14.21
C ALA A 57 -7.48 -1.64 13.90
N ILE A 58 -8.06 -0.46 13.97
CA ILE A 58 -9.48 -0.21 13.75
C ILE A 58 -9.71 1.11 13.05
N GLY A 59 -10.88 1.23 12.41
CA GLY A 59 -11.41 2.47 11.87
C GLY A 59 -12.91 2.39 11.67
N ARG A 60 -13.53 3.55 11.44
CA ARG A 60 -14.96 3.69 11.17
C ARG A 60 -15.19 4.58 9.97
N LEU A 61 -16.12 4.21 9.11
CA LEU A 61 -16.68 5.06 8.07
C LEU A 61 -18.16 5.33 8.38
N HIS A 62 -18.59 6.56 8.17
CA HIS A 62 -19.99 6.95 8.13
C HIS A 62 -20.19 7.97 7.01
N PHE A 63 -21.42 8.28 6.65
CA PHE A 63 -21.73 9.20 5.55
C PHE A 63 -22.33 10.49 6.09
N ASN A 64 -21.74 11.63 5.72
CA ASN A 64 -22.28 12.97 6.01
C ASN A 64 -23.36 13.35 4.98
N SER A 65 -23.22 12.83 3.77
CA SER A 65 -24.19 12.90 2.68
C SER A 65 -24.01 11.64 1.81
N PRO A 66 -24.91 11.36 0.85
CA PRO A 66 -24.73 10.23 -0.07
C PRO A 66 -23.40 10.26 -0.87
N GLU A 67 -22.82 11.45 -1.06
CA GLU A 67 -21.60 11.65 -1.84
C GLU A 67 -20.33 11.75 -0.98
N GLU A 68 -20.47 12.05 0.32
CA GLU A 68 -19.36 12.27 1.24
C GLU A 68 -19.31 11.21 2.35
N GLY A 69 -18.30 10.33 2.26
CA GLY A 69 -17.90 9.49 3.37
C GLY A 69 -16.98 10.23 4.33
N GLN A 70 -17.03 9.90 5.61
CA GLN A 70 -16.09 10.39 6.61
C GLN A 70 -15.50 9.24 7.42
N ILE A 71 -14.17 9.11 7.34
CA ILE A 71 -13.43 8.15 8.16
C ILE A 71 -13.06 8.81 9.50
N ARG A 72 -13.40 8.13 10.59
CA ARG A 72 -13.13 8.55 11.98
C ARG A 72 -12.64 7.38 12.82
N TYR A 73 -12.16 7.72 14.02
CA TYR A 73 -11.73 6.75 15.04
C TYR A 73 -10.68 5.75 14.53
N MET A 74 -9.76 6.21 13.67
CA MET A 74 -8.61 5.42 13.26
C MET A 74 -7.68 5.22 14.46
N ALA A 75 -7.40 3.96 14.79
CA ALA A 75 -6.47 3.62 15.85
C ALA A 75 -5.65 2.38 15.48
N SER A 76 -4.39 2.36 15.90
CA SER A 76 -3.54 1.19 15.86
C SER A 76 -2.83 1.06 17.18
N ALA A 77 -2.82 -0.17 17.70
CA ALA A 77 -2.10 -0.55 18.91
C ALA A 77 -0.62 -0.09 18.79
N PRO A 78 -0.07 0.64 19.78
CA PRO A 78 1.28 1.20 19.73
C PRO A 78 2.37 0.22 19.30
N GLU A 79 2.28 -1.01 19.79
CA GLU A 79 3.18 -2.13 19.58
C GLU A 79 3.18 -2.68 18.14
N TYR A 80 2.18 -2.35 17.32
CA TYR A 80 2.02 -2.82 15.92
C TYR A 80 2.02 -1.67 14.89
N ARG A 81 2.52 -0.49 15.28
CA ARG A 81 2.62 0.68 14.38
C ARG A 81 3.73 0.50 13.36
N GLY A 82 3.54 1.09 12.17
CA GLY A 82 4.52 1.00 11.08
C GLY A 82 4.47 -0.31 10.28
N GLU A 83 3.60 -1.25 10.64
CA GLU A 83 3.44 -2.54 9.95
C GLU A 83 2.39 -2.51 8.82
N GLY A 84 1.80 -1.33 8.53
CA GLY A 84 0.86 -1.15 7.42
C GLY A 84 -0.62 -1.43 7.76
N HIS A 85 -0.94 -1.78 9.02
CA HIS A 85 -2.31 -2.05 9.46
C HIS A 85 -3.28 -0.87 9.23
N GLY A 86 -2.83 0.36 9.49
CA GLY A 86 -3.64 1.56 9.21
C GLY A 86 -3.98 1.71 7.72
N ILE A 87 -3.05 1.35 6.82
CA ILE A 87 -3.27 1.38 5.36
C ILE A 87 -4.31 0.33 4.98
N ALA A 88 -4.26 -0.86 5.59
CA ALA A 88 -5.24 -1.93 5.35
C ALA A 88 -6.67 -1.52 5.76
N ILE A 89 -6.81 -0.82 6.90
CA ILE A 89 -8.09 -0.25 7.33
C ILE A 89 -8.57 0.82 6.36
N ILE A 90 -7.71 1.78 5.98
CA ILE A 90 -8.08 2.83 5.01
C ILE A 90 -8.55 2.19 3.70
N TYR A 91 -7.81 1.23 3.16
CA TYR A 91 -8.21 0.53 1.94
C TYR A 91 -9.61 -0.09 2.04
N ALA A 92 -9.88 -0.83 3.12
CA ALA A 92 -11.16 -1.50 3.31
C ALA A 92 -12.33 -0.51 3.48
N LEU A 93 -12.09 0.62 4.15
CA LEU A 93 -13.09 1.68 4.29
C LEU A 93 -13.30 2.45 2.98
N GLU A 94 -12.24 2.75 2.23
CA GLU A 94 -12.35 3.40 0.91
C GLU A 94 -13.10 2.54 -0.10
N GLN A 95 -12.87 1.22 -0.09
CA GLN A 95 -13.64 0.29 -0.92
C GLN A 95 -15.13 0.31 -0.56
N GLU A 96 -15.43 0.30 0.73
CA GLU A 96 -16.81 0.35 1.21
C GLU A 96 -17.48 1.68 0.82
N ALA A 97 -16.78 2.79 0.98
CA ALA A 97 -17.26 4.11 0.57
C ALA A 97 -17.61 4.14 -0.93
N ARG A 98 -16.71 3.63 -1.78
CA ARG A 98 -16.93 3.50 -3.23
C ARG A 98 -18.13 2.62 -3.56
N ARG A 99 -18.26 1.47 -2.87
CA ARG A 99 -19.37 0.52 -3.06
C ARG A 99 -20.73 1.17 -2.78
N GLN A 100 -20.78 2.06 -1.79
CA GLN A 100 -21.99 2.81 -1.42
C GLN A 100 -22.18 4.11 -2.22
N GLY A 101 -21.28 4.43 -3.17
CA GLY A 101 -21.44 5.55 -4.10
C GLY A 101 -20.79 6.86 -3.68
N ALA A 102 -19.94 6.87 -2.65
CA ALA A 102 -19.19 8.06 -2.26
C ALA A 102 -18.35 8.59 -3.43
N GLN A 103 -18.34 9.90 -3.61
CA GLN A 103 -17.49 10.61 -4.56
C GLN A 103 -16.19 11.08 -3.91
N HIS A 104 -16.19 11.32 -2.60
CA HIS A 104 -15.00 11.67 -1.84
C HIS A 104 -15.10 11.23 -0.39
N ILE A 105 -13.96 11.23 0.29
CA ILE A 105 -13.84 10.95 1.72
C ILE A 105 -13.16 12.12 2.42
N VAL A 106 -13.69 12.50 3.58
CA VAL A 106 -13.07 13.46 4.48
C VAL A 106 -12.54 12.80 5.74
N ILE A 107 -11.44 13.35 6.27
CA ILE A 107 -10.80 12.92 7.52
C ILE A 107 -10.36 14.16 8.28
N ASN A 108 -10.64 14.18 9.58
CA ASN A 108 -10.04 15.17 10.48
C ASN A 108 -8.80 14.54 11.12
N SER A 109 -7.66 15.21 11.01
CA SER A 109 -6.37 14.70 11.47
C SER A 109 -5.58 15.77 12.20
N ARG A 110 -4.81 15.35 13.21
CA ARG A 110 -3.82 16.21 13.88
C ARG A 110 -2.49 16.17 13.12
N ASP A 111 -1.59 17.10 13.44
CA ASP A 111 -0.26 17.22 12.81
C ASP A 111 0.53 15.91 12.80
N ASN A 112 0.51 15.16 13.90
CA ASN A 112 1.27 13.92 14.05
C ASN A 112 0.81 12.77 13.12
N THR A 113 -0.37 12.88 12.53
CA THR A 113 -0.98 11.87 11.64
C THR A 113 -1.28 12.42 10.25
N LEU A 114 -1.12 13.72 10.03
CA LEU A 114 -1.32 14.40 8.75
C LEU A 114 -0.52 13.72 7.62
N GLY A 115 0.77 13.50 7.86
CA GLY A 115 1.67 12.85 6.89
C GLY A 115 1.25 11.43 6.52
N PHE A 116 0.57 10.70 7.41
CA PHE A 116 0.04 9.36 7.10
C PHE A 116 -1.10 9.43 6.08
N TYR A 117 -2.05 10.35 6.25
CA TYR A 117 -3.17 10.51 5.32
C TYR A 117 -2.71 11.11 3.98
N GLN A 118 -1.76 12.04 3.99
CA GLN A 118 -1.13 12.54 2.76
C GLN A 118 -0.47 11.42 1.96
N LYS A 119 0.22 10.49 2.63
CA LYS A 119 0.75 9.28 1.99
C LYS A 119 -0.35 8.38 1.43
N CYS A 120 -1.56 8.42 1.98
CA CYS A 120 -2.71 7.68 1.47
C CYS A 120 -3.45 8.41 0.32
N GLY A 121 -2.93 9.55 -0.15
CA GLY A 121 -3.52 10.34 -1.22
C GLY A 121 -4.60 11.32 -0.78
N TYR A 122 -4.68 11.64 0.51
CA TYR A 122 -5.54 12.73 0.99
C TYR A 122 -4.82 14.07 0.87
N GLU A 123 -5.56 15.08 0.42
CA GLU A 123 -5.08 16.45 0.26
C GLU A 123 -5.67 17.33 1.36
N LEU A 124 -4.92 18.36 1.76
CA LEU A 124 -5.36 19.31 2.79
C LEU A 124 -6.50 20.18 2.23
N ALA A 125 -7.67 20.12 2.85
CA ALA A 125 -8.85 20.90 2.46
C ALA A 125 -9.01 22.14 3.34
N GLU A 126 -8.84 21.98 4.66
CA GLU A 126 -8.89 23.08 5.62
C GLU A 126 -7.80 22.92 6.68
N GLU A 127 -7.12 24.03 7.00
CA GLU A 127 -6.11 24.09 8.06
C GLU A 127 -6.74 24.45 9.40
N GLY A 128 -6.46 23.65 10.43
CA GLY A 128 -6.76 24.01 11.81
C GLY A 128 -5.76 25.04 12.34
N ASP A 129 -6.24 26.00 13.15
CA ASP A 129 -5.38 26.98 13.83
C ASP A 129 -4.61 26.32 15.00
N THR A 130 -3.57 25.54 14.66
CA THR A 130 -2.74 24.82 15.64
C THR A 130 -1.87 25.74 16.48
N VAL A 131 -1.65 26.98 16.04
CA VAL A 131 -0.94 28.03 16.77
C VAL A 131 -1.74 28.47 17.99
N LYS A 132 -3.05 28.69 17.85
CA LYS A 132 -3.92 29.07 18.98
C LYS A 132 -4.47 27.87 19.74
N ASN A 133 -4.66 26.73 19.07
CA ASN A 133 -5.17 25.51 19.67
C ASN A 133 -4.33 24.31 19.22
N PRO A 134 -3.35 23.84 20.02
CA PRO A 134 -2.52 22.69 19.67
C PRO A 134 -3.28 21.38 19.42
N MET A 135 -4.55 21.30 19.80
CA MET A 135 -5.44 20.16 19.52
C MET A 135 -6.32 20.36 18.29
N ALA A 136 -6.17 21.47 17.56
CA ALA A 136 -6.90 21.72 16.32
C ALA A 136 -6.61 20.61 15.31
N GLU A 137 -7.65 20.24 14.56
CA GLU A 137 -7.58 19.22 13.53
C GLU A 137 -7.63 19.90 12.17
N HIS A 138 -6.84 19.39 11.24
CA HIS A 138 -6.92 19.72 9.82
C HIS A 138 -7.95 18.82 9.17
N GLN A 139 -8.73 19.38 8.24
CA GLN A 139 -9.58 18.57 7.38
C GLN A 139 -8.80 18.20 6.13
N LEU A 140 -8.78 16.90 5.81
CA LEU A 140 -8.26 16.40 4.56
C LEU A 140 -9.38 15.77 3.74
N ARG A 141 -9.23 15.83 2.42
CA ARG A 141 -10.17 15.26 1.46
C ARG A 141 -9.44 14.40 0.43
N LYS A 142 -10.07 13.29 0.05
CA LYS A 142 -9.65 12.47 -1.09
C LYS A 142 -10.82 12.23 -2.02
N THR A 143 -10.71 12.70 -3.25
CA THR A 143 -11.68 12.39 -4.31
C THR A 143 -11.50 10.94 -4.76
N LEU A 144 -12.59 10.18 -4.88
CA LEU A 144 -12.55 8.75 -5.20
C LEU A 144 -12.51 8.53 -6.72
N THR A 145 -11.36 8.79 -7.34
CA THR A 145 -11.10 8.53 -8.78
C THR A 145 -10.59 7.11 -9.03
N ASP A 146 -10.42 6.72 -10.30
CA ASP A 146 -9.80 5.44 -10.67
C ASP A 146 -8.31 5.33 -10.27
N ILE A 147 -7.57 6.44 -10.35
CA ILE A 147 -6.17 6.52 -9.88
C ILE A 147 -6.10 6.26 -8.37
N ASN A 148 -7.11 6.73 -7.64
CA ASN A 148 -7.18 6.63 -6.19
C ASN A 148 -7.58 5.22 -5.69
N ARG A 149 -7.55 4.20 -6.56
CA ARG A 149 -7.58 2.78 -6.17
C ARG A 149 -6.26 2.33 -5.54
N ILE A 150 -5.16 2.97 -5.93
CA ILE A 150 -3.86 2.81 -5.27
C ILE A 150 -3.91 3.63 -3.98
N ILE A 151 -3.72 2.96 -2.84
CA ILE A 151 -3.91 3.61 -1.54
C ILE A 151 -2.67 4.37 -1.13
N TYR A 152 -1.50 3.74 -1.17
CA TYR A 152 -0.29 4.35 -0.66
C TYR A 152 0.53 4.96 -1.80
N ARG A 153 0.86 6.25 -1.69
CA ARG A 153 1.62 7.05 -2.66
C ARG A 153 1.07 6.95 -4.10
N PRO A 154 -0.23 7.20 -4.34
CA PRO A 154 -0.84 7.07 -5.67
C PRO A 154 -0.10 7.88 -6.75
N ASN A 155 0.35 9.09 -6.43
CA ASN A 155 1.10 9.93 -7.37
C ASN A 155 2.44 9.31 -7.76
N TRP A 156 3.15 8.69 -6.82
CA TRP A 156 4.42 8.01 -7.14
C TRP A 156 4.21 6.77 -8.00
N CYS A 157 3.12 6.05 -7.78
CA CYS A 157 2.75 4.94 -8.64
C CYS A 157 2.35 5.41 -10.05
N ALA A 158 1.63 6.52 -10.17
CA ALA A 158 1.31 7.11 -11.47
C ALA A 158 2.58 7.54 -12.23
N GLU A 159 3.53 8.20 -11.55
CA GLU A 159 4.83 8.55 -12.12
C GLU A 159 5.62 7.31 -12.55
N LEU A 160 5.70 6.29 -11.70
CA LEU A 160 6.38 5.02 -12.03
C LEU A 160 5.71 4.31 -13.23
N GLN A 161 4.38 4.34 -13.31
CA GLN A 161 3.63 3.78 -14.42
C GLN A 161 3.96 4.50 -15.74
N ALA A 162 4.12 5.83 -15.71
CA ALA A 162 4.54 6.62 -16.86
C ALA A 162 5.98 6.27 -17.26
N THR A 163 6.92 6.20 -16.30
CA THR A 163 8.30 5.74 -16.54
C THR A 163 8.34 4.38 -17.24
N TRP A 164 7.50 3.42 -16.83
CA TRP A 164 7.44 2.14 -17.52
C TRP A 164 6.96 2.25 -18.96
N GLN A 165 5.96 3.09 -19.23
CA GLN A 165 5.42 3.29 -20.57
C GLN A 165 6.44 3.97 -21.49
N ASP A 166 7.15 4.98 -20.97
CA ASP A 166 8.07 5.81 -21.74
C ASP A 166 9.43 5.13 -21.94
N ASP A 167 10.00 4.55 -20.87
CA ASP A 167 11.38 4.03 -20.86
C ASP A 167 11.47 2.51 -21.05
N ILE A 168 10.36 1.78 -20.89
CA ILE A 168 10.30 0.32 -21.04
C ILE A 168 9.17 -0.06 -22.02
N PRO A 169 9.33 0.15 -23.34
CA PRO A 169 8.25 0.00 -24.32
C PRO A 169 7.55 -1.37 -24.31
N ILE A 170 8.29 -2.43 -23.98
CA ILE A 170 7.74 -3.78 -23.87
C ILE A 170 6.68 -3.88 -22.75
N SER A 171 6.80 -3.09 -21.69
CA SER A 171 5.83 -3.08 -20.59
C SER A 171 4.45 -2.62 -21.05
N ASP A 172 4.39 -1.60 -21.92
CA ASP A 172 3.14 -1.09 -22.48
C ASP A 172 2.56 -2.02 -23.55
N ALA A 173 3.43 -2.59 -24.41
CA ALA A 173 3.03 -3.62 -25.37
C ALA A 173 2.37 -4.81 -24.68
N MET A 174 2.89 -5.23 -23.53
CA MET A 174 2.31 -6.28 -22.69
C MET A 174 1.08 -5.83 -21.88
N GLY A 175 0.78 -4.53 -21.87
CA GLY A 175 -0.30 -3.95 -21.06
C GLY A 175 -0.06 -4.08 -19.56
N ILE A 176 1.21 -4.04 -19.12
CA ILE A 176 1.56 -4.09 -17.71
C ILE A 176 1.12 -2.79 -17.04
N ARG A 177 0.31 -2.92 -15.99
CA ARG A 177 -0.17 -1.80 -15.17
C ARG A 177 0.00 -2.06 -13.68
N ILE A 178 0.36 -1.03 -12.93
CA ILE A 178 0.37 -1.06 -11.47
C ILE A 178 -1.08 -1.11 -10.99
N HIS A 179 -1.41 -2.10 -10.16
CA HIS A 179 -2.76 -2.30 -9.67
C HIS A 179 -2.94 -1.83 -8.22
N GLN A 180 -1.97 -2.15 -7.35
CA GLN A 180 -2.04 -1.78 -5.94
C GLN A 180 -0.65 -1.58 -5.34
N TYR A 181 -0.54 -0.62 -4.42
CA TYR A 181 0.62 -0.46 -3.57
C TYR A 181 0.19 -0.05 -2.16
N THR A 182 0.65 -0.81 -1.16
CA THR A 182 0.31 -0.60 0.26
C THR A 182 1.51 -0.13 1.08
N GLY A 183 2.62 0.24 0.44
CA GLY A 183 3.89 0.47 1.14
C GLY A 183 4.65 -0.82 1.47
N ARG A 184 3.97 -1.97 1.48
CA ARG A 184 4.55 -3.29 1.80
C ARG A 184 4.29 -4.33 0.72
N THR A 185 3.12 -4.28 0.09
CA THR A 185 2.74 -5.15 -1.01
C THR A 185 2.63 -4.32 -2.27
N PHE A 186 3.20 -4.81 -3.36
CA PHE A 186 3.10 -4.20 -4.68
C PHE A 186 2.53 -5.23 -5.66
N GLU A 187 1.48 -4.84 -6.37
CA GLU A 187 0.79 -5.68 -7.33
C GLU A 187 0.80 -5.01 -8.71
N ALA A 188 1.18 -5.78 -9.71
CA ALA A 188 1.01 -5.42 -11.12
C ALA A 188 0.19 -6.48 -11.85
N ARG A 189 -0.51 -6.05 -12.90
CA ARG A 189 -1.29 -6.92 -13.80
C ARG A 189 -0.86 -6.69 -15.24
N ALA A 190 -1.15 -7.66 -16.11
CA ALA A 190 -0.93 -7.56 -17.54
C ALA A 190 -2.21 -7.92 -18.32
N GLN A 191 -2.29 -7.57 -19.61
CA GLN A 191 -3.42 -7.98 -20.45
C GLN A 191 -3.16 -9.34 -21.09
N LEU A 192 -3.91 -10.38 -20.72
CA LEU A 192 -3.66 -11.76 -21.18
C LEU A 192 -3.62 -11.86 -22.72
N ASN A 193 -4.58 -11.26 -23.41
CA ASN A 193 -4.73 -11.31 -24.87
C ASN A 193 -3.49 -10.78 -25.63
N ARG A 194 -2.71 -9.87 -25.04
CA ARG A 194 -1.45 -9.36 -25.62
C ARG A 194 -0.24 -10.26 -25.35
N ASN A 195 -0.42 -11.26 -24.50
CA ASN A 195 0.66 -12.07 -23.94
C ASN A 195 0.44 -13.58 -24.17
N ILE A 196 -0.44 -13.98 -25.08
CA ILE A 196 -0.73 -15.39 -25.31
C ILE A 196 0.42 -16.10 -26.05
N ASN A 197 0.57 -17.40 -25.79
CA ASN A 197 1.37 -18.33 -26.56
C ASN A 197 0.50 -19.17 -27.50
N VAL A 198 1.14 -20.11 -28.21
CA VAL A 198 0.49 -21.04 -29.16
C VAL A 198 -0.59 -21.94 -28.53
N HIS A 199 -0.69 -22.01 -27.20
CA HIS A 199 -1.67 -22.80 -26.47
C HIS A 199 -2.81 -21.94 -25.88
N GLY A 200 -2.88 -20.65 -26.22
CA GLY A 200 -3.91 -19.74 -25.69
C GLY A 200 -3.73 -19.39 -24.21
N THR A 201 -2.54 -19.67 -23.64
CA THR A 201 -2.16 -19.33 -22.26
C THR A 201 -1.05 -18.28 -22.26
N MET A 202 -0.76 -17.64 -21.14
CA MET A 202 0.28 -16.61 -21.12
C MET A 202 1.67 -17.18 -21.47
N PHE A 203 2.39 -16.48 -22.34
CA PHE A 203 3.75 -16.78 -22.76
C PHE A 203 4.73 -16.68 -21.58
N ALA A 204 5.64 -17.65 -21.48
CA ALA A 204 6.57 -17.78 -20.35
C ALA A 204 7.43 -16.52 -20.13
N GLY A 205 7.90 -15.89 -21.21
CA GLY A 205 8.66 -14.64 -21.14
C GLY A 205 7.81 -13.46 -20.65
N SER A 206 6.51 -13.44 -20.99
CA SER A 206 5.60 -12.42 -20.48
C SER A 206 5.34 -12.55 -18.98
N ILE A 207 5.17 -13.79 -18.49
CA ILE A 207 5.04 -14.06 -17.05
C ILE A 207 6.31 -13.61 -16.31
N TYR A 208 7.49 -13.89 -16.87
CA TYR A 208 8.79 -13.48 -16.32
C TYR A 208 8.93 -11.96 -16.25
N SER A 209 8.61 -11.24 -17.33
CA SER A 209 8.70 -9.77 -17.39
C SER A 209 7.73 -9.10 -16.40
N LEU A 210 6.50 -9.61 -16.28
CA LEU A 210 5.53 -9.14 -15.29
C LEU A 210 6.07 -9.30 -13.86
N ALA A 211 6.59 -10.48 -13.52
CA ALA A 211 7.14 -10.75 -12.19
C ALA A 211 8.38 -9.89 -11.89
N THR A 212 9.26 -9.73 -12.88
CA THR A 212 10.48 -8.91 -12.78
C THR A 212 10.13 -7.45 -12.51
N LEU A 213 9.23 -6.85 -13.29
CA LEU A 213 8.80 -5.46 -13.10
C LEU A 213 8.06 -5.27 -11.78
N THR A 214 7.35 -6.30 -11.28
CA THR A 214 6.69 -6.26 -9.97
C THR A 214 7.71 -6.12 -8.84
N CYS A 215 8.77 -6.94 -8.82
CA CYS A 215 9.85 -6.79 -7.84
C CYS A 215 10.60 -5.46 -8.00
N TRP A 216 10.91 -5.07 -9.25
CA TRP A 216 11.61 -3.83 -9.54
C TRP A 216 10.80 -2.60 -9.06
N GLY A 217 9.49 -2.58 -9.33
CA GLY A 217 8.59 -1.51 -8.91
C GLY A 217 8.50 -1.36 -7.40
N LEU A 218 8.39 -2.48 -6.67
CA LEU A 218 8.47 -2.46 -5.22
C LEU A 218 9.81 -1.85 -4.75
N LEU A 219 10.94 -2.34 -5.27
CA LEU A 219 12.26 -1.83 -4.87
C LEU A 219 12.44 -0.34 -5.20
N HIS A 220 11.96 0.11 -6.35
CA HIS A 220 11.99 1.51 -6.76
C HIS A 220 11.26 2.41 -5.77
N LEU A 221 10.02 2.05 -5.41
CA LEU A 221 9.24 2.82 -4.43
C LEU A 221 9.85 2.76 -3.03
N GLN A 222 10.50 1.65 -2.67
CA GLN A 222 11.20 1.49 -1.39
C GLN A 222 12.49 2.33 -1.31
N LEU A 223 13.23 2.50 -2.41
CA LEU A 223 14.35 3.44 -2.50
C LEU A 223 13.86 4.88 -2.32
N ARG A 224 12.80 5.25 -3.04
CA ARG A 224 12.21 6.59 -2.96
C ARG A 224 11.69 6.92 -1.56
N GLU A 225 11.00 5.98 -0.90
CA GLU A 225 10.51 6.17 0.47
C GLU A 225 11.65 6.39 1.49
N ARG A 226 12.80 5.74 1.28
CA ARG A 226 14.00 5.91 2.12
C ARG A 226 14.91 7.06 1.67
N GLN A 227 14.54 7.76 0.59
CA GLN A 227 15.34 8.82 -0.03
C GLN A 227 16.76 8.34 -0.40
N LEU A 228 16.89 7.08 -0.81
CA LEU A 228 18.16 6.49 -1.20
C LEU A 228 18.33 6.61 -2.72
N PRO A 229 19.42 7.24 -3.21
CA PRO A 229 19.68 7.29 -4.64
C PRO A 229 20.26 5.96 -5.13
N GLY A 230 19.99 5.62 -6.37
CA GLY A 230 20.65 4.49 -7.03
C GLY A 230 19.88 3.96 -8.23
N SER A 231 20.58 3.21 -9.07
CA SER A 231 19.99 2.56 -10.25
C SER A 231 19.81 1.07 -10.01
N ILE A 232 18.59 0.58 -10.19
CA ILE A 232 18.25 -0.82 -9.95
C ILE A 232 18.56 -1.65 -11.20
N VAL A 233 19.33 -2.72 -11.03
CA VAL A 233 19.67 -3.68 -12.08
C VAL A 233 19.32 -5.09 -11.59
N LEU A 234 18.66 -5.89 -12.43
CA LEU A 234 18.51 -7.33 -12.18
C LEU A 234 19.82 -8.03 -12.55
N ALA A 235 20.51 -8.62 -11.57
CA ALA A 235 21.78 -9.29 -11.78
C ALA A 235 21.59 -10.76 -12.19
N ASP A 236 20.61 -11.43 -11.60
CA ASP A 236 20.30 -12.84 -11.83
C ASP A 236 18.86 -13.12 -11.40
N ALA A 237 18.20 -14.10 -12.02
CA ALA A 237 16.85 -14.50 -11.65
C ALA A 237 16.54 -15.94 -12.04
N SER A 238 15.60 -16.52 -11.29
CA SER A 238 15.03 -17.82 -11.55
C SER A 238 13.51 -17.73 -11.55
N MET A 239 12.88 -18.59 -12.36
CA MET A 239 11.43 -18.63 -12.53
C MET A 239 10.96 -20.08 -12.52
N GLN A 240 9.98 -20.38 -11.65
CA GLN A 240 9.36 -21.69 -11.55
C GLN A 240 7.92 -21.61 -12.07
N TYR A 241 7.66 -22.27 -13.20
CA TYR A 241 6.33 -22.35 -13.80
C TYR A 241 5.62 -23.61 -13.31
N GLN A 242 4.57 -23.46 -12.52
CA GLN A 242 3.86 -24.59 -11.91
C GLN A 242 2.59 -24.94 -12.69
N ARG A 243 1.87 -23.92 -13.19
CA ARG A 243 0.63 -24.08 -13.96
C ARG A 243 0.52 -23.00 -15.04
N PRO A 244 -0.29 -23.22 -16.09
CA PRO A 244 -0.57 -22.18 -17.08
C PRO A 244 -1.36 -21.01 -16.50
N VAL A 245 -1.16 -19.82 -17.05
CA VAL A 245 -2.01 -18.63 -16.79
C VAL A 245 -3.06 -18.56 -17.88
N THR A 246 -4.34 -18.73 -17.49
CA THR A 246 -5.51 -18.75 -18.37
C THR A 246 -6.46 -17.59 -18.16
N ASP A 247 -6.31 -16.88 -17.04
CA ASP A 247 -7.14 -15.75 -16.63
C ASP A 247 -6.28 -14.48 -16.52
N GLU A 248 -6.85 -13.40 -15.99
CA GLU A 248 -6.12 -12.15 -15.76
C GLU A 248 -4.81 -12.40 -14.98
N PRO A 249 -3.64 -12.13 -15.58
CA PRO A 249 -2.35 -12.32 -14.93
C PRO A 249 -2.12 -11.27 -13.85
N ARG A 250 -1.80 -11.74 -12.64
CA ARG A 250 -1.49 -10.89 -11.49
C ARG A 250 -0.16 -11.32 -10.88
N ALA A 251 0.74 -10.37 -10.62
CA ALA A 251 1.98 -10.62 -9.91
C ALA A 251 2.06 -9.76 -8.65
N VAL A 252 2.49 -10.36 -7.55
CA VAL A 252 2.54 -9.73 -6.24
C VAL A 252 3.93 -9.91 -5.65
N ALA A 253 4.57 -8.80 -5.26
CA ALA A 253 5.79 -8.79 -4.47
C ALA A 253 5.50 -8.22 -3.06
N GLN A 254 6.09 -8.84 -2.04
CA GLN A 254 5.92 -8.43 -0.65
C GLN A 254 7.26 -8.02 -0.05
N LEU A 255 7.25 -6.94 0.72
CA LEU A 255 8.43 -6.43 1.42
C LEU A 255 8.95 -7.42 2.48
N SER A 256 8.06 -8.24 3.07
CA SER A 256 8.44 -9.31 4.01
C SER A 256 9.31 -10.39 3.38
N ASP A 257 9.21 -10.57 2.06
CA ASP A 257 9.92 -11.62 1.32
C ASP A 257 11.27 -11.12 0.76
N VAL A 258 11.61 -9.84 1.04
CA VAL A 258 12.87 -9.23 0.63
C VAL A 258 13.96 -9.59 1.62
N THR A 259 15.08 -10.11 1.11
CA THR A 259 16.29 -10.39 1.90
C THR A 259 17.45 -9.53 1.43
N GLY A 260 18.36 -9.20 2.36
CA GLY A 260 19.37 -8.18 2.17
C GLY A 260 18.89 -6.81 2.66
N ASP A 261 19.76 -5.80 2.59
CA ASP A 261 19.44 -4.45 3.04
C ASP A 261 20.04 -3.38 2.12
N LEU A 262 19.54 -2.17 2.29
CA LEU A 262 19.92 -0.99 1.53
C LEU A 262 20.95 -0.11 2.27
N SER A 263 21.43 -0.53 3.44
CA SER A 263 22.31 0.29 4.29
C SER A 263 23.63 0.64 3.61
N ALA A 264 24.12 -0.24 2.73
CA ALA A 264 25.31 0.00 1.92
C ALA A 264 25.22 1.28 1.07
N LEU A 265 24.01 1.66 0.61
CA LEU A 265 23.81 2.87 -0.20
C LEU A 265 24.06 4.15 0.61
N GLN A 266 23.83 4.14 1.92
CA GLN A 266 24.16 5.27 2.80
C GLN A 266 25.67 5.53 2.84
N GLN A 267 26.48 4.51 2.56
CA GLN A 267 27.93 4.58 2.48
C GLN A 267 28.42 4.68 1.02
N GLN A 268 27.54 5.06 0.09
CA GLN A 268 27.83 5.15 -1.36
C GLN A 268 28.36 3.84 -1.97
N ARG A 269 27.98 2.69 -1.40
CA ARG A 269 28.33 1.37 -1.92
C ARG A 269 27.10 0.70 -2.52
N ASN A 270 27.32 -0.15 -3.52
CA ASN A 270 26.23 -0.92 -4.13
C ASN A 270 25.57 -1.83 -3.10
N ALA A 271 24.24 -1.86 -3.10
CA ALA A 271 23.44 -2.80 -2.31
C ALA A 271 23.00 -3.99 -3.17
N ARG A 272 22.74 -5.12 -2.52
CA ARG A 272 22.20 -6.33 -3.18
C ARG A 272 21.03 -6.85 -2.37
N LEU A 273 19.94 -7.18 -3.06
CA LEU A 273 18.73 -7.71 -2.47
C LEU A 273 18.26 -8.92 -3.25
N THR A 274 17.67 -9.89 -2.56
CA THR A 274 16.90 -10.96 -3.20
C THR A 274 15.43 -10.71 -2.94
N MET A 275 14.62 -10.71 -3.99
CA MET A 275 13.20 -10.45 -3.95
C MET A 275 12.43 -11.58 -4.61
N LYS A 276 11.20 -11.79 -4.16
CA LYS A 276 10.28 -12.76 -4.76
C LYS A 276 9.04 -12.07 -5.29
N ALA A 277 8.48 -12.64 -6.35
CA ALA A 277 7.13 -12.34 -6.81
C ALA A 277 6.35 -13.64 -7.04
N GLN A 278 5.15 -13.70 -6.48
CA GLN A 278 4.20 -14.77 -6.75
C GLN A 278 3.27 -14.33 -7.89
N VAL A 279 3.16 -15.17 -8.92
CA VAL A 279 2.25 -14.95 -10.05
C VAL A 279 1.01 -15.82 -9.90
N TYR A 280 -0.13 -15.25 -10.25
CA TYR A 280 -1.45 -15.83 -10.15
C TYR A 280 -2.19 -15.81 -11.50
N SER A 281 -2.99 -16.84 -11.73
CA SER A 281 -4.09 -16.81 -12.71
C SER A 281 -5.37 -16.57 -11.91
N ASN A 282 -5.89 -15.33 -11.97
CA ASN A 282 -6.89 -14.84 -11.03
C ASN A 282 -6.40 -15.01 -9.56
N ASP A 283 -7.02 -15.91 -8.77
CA ASP A 283 -6.65 -16.14 -7.36
C ASP A 283 -5.76 -17.36 -7.11
N LYS A 284 -5.42 -18.12 -8.14
CA LYS A 284 -4.58 -19.32 -8.00
C LYS A 284 -3.12 -19.00 -8.26
N ALA A 285 -2.25 -19.32 -7.30
CA ALA A 285 -0.80 -19.27 -7.49
C ALA A 285 -0.37 -20.27 -8.58
N VAL A 286 0.41 -19.81 -9.57
CA VAL A 286 0.79 -20.60 -10.76
C VAL A 286 2.27 -20.51 -11.13
N ALA A 287 3.00 -19.48 -10.68
CA ALA A 287 4.45 -19.40 -10.87
C ALA A 287 5.13 -18.54 -9.80
N GLU A 288 6.37 -18.86 -9.46
CA GLU A 288 7.18 -18.07 -8.51
C GLU A 288 8.45 -17.56 -9.20
N PHE A 289 8.71 -16.27 -9.04
CA PHE A 289 9.94 -15.61 -9.47
C PHE A 289 10.81 -15.32 -8.25
N THR A 290 12.12 -15.57 -8.37
CA THR A 290 13.13 -15.10 -7.42
C THR A 290 14.22 -14.35 -8.17
N GLY A 291 14.39 -13.07 -7.88
CA GLY A 291 15.37 -12.19 -8.52
C GLY A 291 16.39 -11.61 -7.55
N ARG A 292 17.65 -11.61 -7.95
CA ARG A 292 18.77 -10.92 -7.29
C ARG A 292 18.97 -9.56 -7.94
N PHE A 293 18.63 -8.51 -7.22
CA PHE A 293 18.77 -7.13 -7.66
C PHE A 293 20.02 -6.50 -7.06
N ALA A 294 20.74 -5.72 -7.86
CA ALA A 294 21.78 -4.81 -7.41
C ALA A 294 21.29 -3.38 -7.53
N VAL A 295 21.45 -2.59 -6.48
CA VAL A 295 21.24 -1.14 -6.54
C VAL A 295 22.61 -0.49 -6.62
N LEU A 296 22.90 0.12 -7.77
CA LEU A 296 24.16 0.79 -8.04
C LEU A 296 24.14 2.17 -7.41
N ALA A 297 25.10 2.44 -6.53
CA ALA A 297 25.25 3.76 -5.92
C ALA A 297 25.67 4.79 -6.99
N PRO A 298 25.24 6.06 -6.87
CA PRO A 298 25.73 7.12 -7.76
C PRO A 298 27.25 7.21 -7.71
N ARG A 299 27.92 7.27 -8.86
CA ARG A 299 29.36 7.54 -8.89
C ARG A 299 29.62 8.98 -8.46
N SER A 300 30.53 9.21 -7.53
CA SER A 300 31.09 10.55 -7.32
C SER A 300 31.71 11.00 -8.64
N LYS A 301 31.33 12.18 -9.16
CA LYS A 301 32.10 12.81 -10.24
C LYS A 301 33.55 12.88 -9.76
N LYS A 302 34.47 12.18 -10.43
CA LYS A 302 35.89 12.50 -10.28
C LYS A 302 36.05 13.93 -10.79
N ASP A 303 36.66 14.80 -9.99
CA ASP A 303 37.13 16.09 -10.48
C ASP A 303 37.98 15.83 -11.73
N PRO A 304 37.78 16.57 -12.83
CA PRO A 304 38.68 16.48 -13.97
C PRO A 304 40.06 16.89 -13.49
N GLU A 305 41.01 15.94 -13.54
CA GLU A 305 42.41 16.17 -13.20
C GLU A 305 42.91 17.40 -13.95
N SER A 306 43.38 18.38 -13.17
CA SER A 306 44.23 19.47 -13.63
C SER A 306 45.43 18.88 -14.35
N SER A 307 45.44 18.99 -15.67
CA SER A 307 46.64 18.86 -16.52
C SER A 307 47.21 20.24 -16.80
#